data_AF-A0A149U5U4-F1
#
_entry.id   AF-A0A149U5U4-F1
#
_cell.length_a   1.000
_cell.length_b   1.000
_cell.length_c   1.000
_cell.angle_alpha   90.00
_cell.angle_beta   90.00
_cell.angle_gamma   90.00
#
_symmetry.space_group_name_H-M   'P 1'
#
loop_
_entity.id
_entity.type
_entity.pdbx_description
1 polymer ?
#
loop_
_entity_poly.entity_id
_entity_poly.type
_entity_poly.pdbx_seq_one_letter_code
_entity_poly.pdbx_strand_id
1 'polypeptide(L)' 'MSETDPAARAFEELCAEMTVLRRSVEALPQAWRDNRPPDYTEDLARVVKAMNAVGARMKAIEDTP' A
#
# COMPACT_ATOMS: atom_id res chain seq x y z
N MET A 1 -47.27 -10.63 15.82
CA MET A 1 -45.95 -10.21 15.31
C MET A 1 -45.63 -11.18 14.19
N SER A 2 -45.60 -10.73 12.93
CA SER A 2 -45.17 -11.61 11.84
C SER A 2 -43.71 -11.95 12.06
N GLU A 3 -43.44 -13.23 12.27
CA GLU A 3 -42.09 -13.79 12.25
C GLU A 3 -41.55 -13.57 10.84
N THR A 4 -40.55 -12.69 10.69
CA THR A 4 -39.92 -12.45 9.40
C THR A 4 -39.37 -13.77 8.89
N ASP A 5 -39.72 -14.12 7.64
CA ASP A 5 -39.21 -15.32 6.98
C ASP A 5 -37.68 -15.41 7.14
N PRO A 6 -37.14 -16.54 7.64
CA PRO A 6 -35.72 -16.67 7.92
C PRO A 6 -34.82 -16.39 6.70
N ALA A 7 -35.29 -16.69 5.49
CA ALA A 7 -34.55 -16.40 4.27
C ALA A 7 -34.53 -14.89 3.95
N ALA A 8 -35.66 -14.20 4.14
CA ALA A 8 -35.71 -12.73 4.03
C ALA A 8 -34.73 -12.05 5.00
N ARG A 9 -34.69 -12.49 6.27
CA ARG A 9 -33.73 -11.96 7.25
C ARG A 9 -32.28 -12.20 6.84
N ALA A 10 -31.94 -13.41 6.41
CA ALA A 10 -30.57 -13.74 5.97
C ALA A 10 -30.14 -12.91 4.74
N PHE A 11 -31.06 -12.63 3.82
CA PHE A 11 -30.79 -11.78 2.67
C PHE A 11 -30.54 -10.31 3.07
N GLU A 12 -31.34 -9.78 4.01
CA GLU A 12 -31.15 -8.42 4.54
C GLU A 12 -29.79 -8.27 5.25
N GLU A 13 -29.41 -9.26 6.07
CA GLU A 13 -28.10 -9.33 6.71
C GLU A 13 -26.97 -9.34 5.67
N LEU A 14 -27.08 -10.16 4.62
CA LEU A 14 -26.11 -10.18 3.53
C LEU A 14 -26.01 -8.82 2.80
N CYS A 15 -27.14 -8.16 2.55
CA CYS A 15 -27.15 -6.84 1.92
C CYS A 15 -26.48 -5.78 2.80
N ALA A 16 -26.64 -5.87 4.11
CA ALA A 16 -25.97 -5.01 5.07
C ALA A 16 -24.45 -5.22 5.00
N GLU A 17 -23.99 -6.48 5.04
CA GLU A 17 -22.57 -6.83 4.91
C GLU A 17 -21.98 -6.38 3.57
N MET A 18 -22.68 -6.61 2.46
CA MET A 18 -22.26 -6.13 1.14
C MET A 18 -22.16 -4.60 1.08
N THR A 19 -23.03 -3.88 1.79
CA THR A 19 -22.98 -2.42 1.85
C THR A 19 -21.74 -1.93 2.61
N VAL A 20 -21.35 -2.60 3.70
CA VAL A 20 -20.10 -2.32 4.42
C VAL A 20 -18.90 -2.56 3.52
N LEU A 21 -18.86 -3.70 2.82
CA LEU A 21 -17.78 -4.03 1.90
C LEU A 21 -17.67 -3.02 0.76
N ARG A 22 -18.80 -2.67 0.12
CA ARG A 22 -18.83 -1.66 -0.95
C ARG A 22 -18.26 -0.32 -0.48
N ARG A 23 -18.71 0.17 0.68
CA ARG A 23 -18.21 1.44 1.24
C ARG A 23 -16.72 1.39 1.54
N SER A 24 -16.23 0.25 2.02
CA SER A 24 -14.80 0.05 2.30
C SER A 24 -13.98 0.12 1.02
N VAL A 25 -14.43 -0.53 -0.05
CA VAL A 25 -13.79 -0.49 -1.38
C VAL A 25 -13.84 0.92 -1.99
N GLU A 26 -14.98 1.60 -1.90
CA GLU A 26 -15.14 2.98 -2.37
C GLU A 26 -14.21 3.98 -1.65
N ALA A 27 -13.85 3.70 -0.40
CA ALA A 27 -12.93 4.53 0.38
C ALA A 27 -11.44 4.30 0.04
N LEU A 28 -11.08 3.17 -0.60
CA LEU A 28 -9.68 2.82 -0.86
C LEU A 28 -8.89 3.87 -1.66
N PRO A 29 -9.42 4.48 -2.73
CA PRO A 29 -8.66 5.49 -3.49
C PRO A 29 -8.30 6.72 -2.66
N GLN A 30 -9.17 7.14 -1.74
CA GLN A 30 -8.88 8.25 -0.83
C GLN A 30 -7.86 7.83 0.22
N ALA A 31 -8.06 6.68 0.86
CA ALA A 31 -7.11 6.14 1.83
C ALA A 31 -5.71 5.96 1.23
N TRP A 32 -5.61 5.53 -0.03
CA TRP A 32 -4.33 5.41 -0.75
C TRP A 32 -3.67 6.76 -0.96
N ARG A 33 -4.43 7.80 -1.31
CA ARG A 33 -3.90 9.17 -1.47
C ARG A 33 -3.43 9.76 -0.15
N ASP A 34 -4.18 9.55 0.92
CA ASP A 34 -3.88 10.10 2.25
C ASP A 34 -2.68 9.41 2.90
N ASN A 35 -2.48 8.12 2.61
CA ASN A 35 -1.37 7.31 3.11
C ASN A 35 -0.24 7.15 2.09
N ARG A 36 -0.23 7.94 1.01
CA ARG A 36 0.79 7.81 -0.04
C ARG A 36 2.16 8.18 0.57
N PRO A 37 3.16 7.28 0.52
CA PRO A 37 4.49 7.63 0.98
C PRO A 37 5.06 8.77 0.12
N PRO A 38 5.92 9.63 0.68
CA PRO A 38 6.65 10.63 -0.11
C PRO A 38 7.39 9.98 -1.29
N ASP A 39 7.56 10.75 -2.36
CA ASP A 39 8.38 10.30 -3.49
C ASP A 39 9.86 10.39 -3.11
N TYR A 40 10.47 9.24 -2.80
CA TYR A 40 11.88 9.12 -2.44
C TYR A 40 12.79 8.89 -3.63
N THR A 41 12.30 9.00 -4.87
CA THR A 41 13.10 8.67 -6.08
C THR A 41 14.41 9.46 -6.13
N GLU A 42 14.37 10.76 -5.83
CA GLU A 42 15.57 11.61 -5.84
C GLU A 42 16.55 11.23 -4.73
N ASP A 43 16.06 11.00 -3.51
CA ASP A 43 16.91 10.63 -2.38
C ASP A 43 17.55 9.25 -2.58
N LEU A 44 16.79 8.28 -3.09
CA LEU A 44 17.32 6.97 -3.46
C LEU A 44 18.37 7.07 -4.58
N ALA A 45 18.17 7.95 -5.58
CA ALA A 45 19.16 8.18 -6.62
C ALA A 45 20.47 8.77 -6.05
N ARG A 46 20.37 9.69 -5.09
CA ARG A 46 21.54 10.25 -4.38
C ARG A 46 22.28 9.16 -3.59
N VAL A 47 21.56 8.30 -2.89
CA VAL A 47 22.14 7.16 -2.15
C VAL A 47 22.87 6.22 -3.09
N VAL A 48 22.25 5.81 -4.20
CA VAL A 48 22.88 4.94 -5.21
C VAL A 48 24.16 5.57 -5.76
N LYS A 49 24.14 6.87 -6.07
CA LYS A 49 25.33 7.59 -6.54
C LYS A 49 26.46 7.58 -5.51
N ALA A 50 26.15 7.81 -4.24
CA ALA A 50 27.13 7.79 -3.16
C ALA A 50 27.73 6.38 -2.98
N MET A 51 26.89 5.34 -2.99
CA MET A 51 27.33 3.95 -2.89
C MET A 51 28.25 3.54 -4.04
N ASN A 52 27.93 3.96 -5.27
CA ASN A 52 28.78 3.71 -6.43
C ASN A 52 30.16 4.39 -6.30
N ALA A 53 30.20 5.61 -5.77
CA ALA A 53 31.46 6.31 -5.53
C ALA A 53 32.31 5.63 -4.45
N VAL A 54 31.70 5.10 -3.39
CA VAL A 54 32.39 4.30 -2.37
C VAL A 54 32.93 3.02 -2.99
N GLY A 55 32.12 2.27 -3.75
CA GLY A 55 32.55 1.05 -4.42
C GLY A 55 33.73 1.28 -5.38
N ALA A 56 33.69 2.37 -6.16
CA ALA A 56 34.80 2.73 -7.04
C ALA A 56 36.09 3.03 -6.26
N ARG A 57 36.00 3.71 -5.11
CA ARG A 57 37.15 3.99 -4.25
C ARG A 57 37.71 2.72 -3.60
N MET A 58 36.86 1.83 -3.12
CA MET A 58 37.29 0.54 -2.54
C MET A 58 38.02 -0.30 -3.57
N LYS A 59 37.48 -0.39 -4.79
CA LYS A 59 38.13 -1.09 -5.89
C LYS A 59 39.50 -0.51 -6.22
N ALA A 60 39.65 0.82 -6.25
CA ALA A 60 40.94 1.46 -6.49
C ALA A 60 41.98 1.14 -5.38
N ILE A 61 41.54 1.02 -4.12
CA ILE A 61 42.41 0.61 -3.01
C ILE A 61 42.83 -0.86 -3.19
N GLU A 62 41.90 -1.75 -3.51
CA GLU A 62 42.17 -3.17 -3.76
C GLU A 62 43.11 -3.40 -4.96
N ASP A 63 42.98 -2.56 -6.01
CA ASP A 63 43.81 -2.63 -7.21
C ASP A 63 45.22 -2.02 -7.00
N THR A 64 45.52 -1.47 -5.81
CA THR A 64 46.86 -0.94 -5.47
C THR A 64 47.69 -2.02 -4.76
N PRO A 65 48.91 -2.37 -5.24
CA PRO A 65 49.75 -3.45 -4.69
C PRO A 65 50.23 -3.25 -3.25
#